data_AF-Q0ZSU1-F1
#
_entry.id   AF-Q0ZSU1-F1
#
_cell.length_a   1.000
_cell.length_b   1.000
_cell.length_c   1.000
_cell.angle_alpha   90.00
_cell.angle_beta   90.00
_cell.angle_gamma   90.00
#
_symmetry.space_group_name_H-M   'P 1'
#
loop_
_entity.id
_entity.type
_entity.pdbx_description
1 polymer ?
#
loop_
_entity_poly.entity_id
_entity_poly.type
_entity_poly.pdbx_seq_one_letter_code
_entity_poly.pdbx_strand_id
1 'polypeptide(L)'
;MRFMVSANLLTVSCLFLSVACMKSVDFDDRDDFIIGKRVESDEELFYSSFDLTKSGCQSSKSYVLCTNNKTHFTVNFKDTKKRCISSIELFSWPDREPVLGAPKIPSKSTIFCQRGGIGKSYCLLIFKKNEPREDAEVHIRGMSKPCSFKKRYISGNPKRTDAYGLQYKFDKEDFWSLPRTGVEKWERTGNEIIYRKDGLLNTQITYLDKSDKFSSAKELFVRGENKKFIIRYPNLKDISFLDVYWYQSSQSEKPKLPYIYYKDQCTPDLKPCVVFDAVEPITYVLVKAFTNKDHTEPRLRAADLGRG
;
A
#
# COMPACT_ATOMS: atom_id res chain seq x y z
N MET A 1 -2.76 -67.51 50.93
CA MET A 1 -3.44 -66.93 52.10
C MET A 1 -3.13 -65.44 52.14
N ARG A 2 -4.17 -64.61 52.11
CA ARG A 2 -4.29 -63.20 52.53
C ARG A 2 -3.31 -62.12 52.02
N PHE A 3 -3.94 -61.14 51.35
CA PHE A 3 -3.56 -59.72 51.24
C PHE A 3 -3.22 -59.07 52.58
N MET A 4 -2.32 -58.08 52.59
CA MET A 4 -2.66 -56.69 52.95
C MET A 4 -1.53 -55.70 52.70
N VAL A 5 -2.00 -54.50 52.34
CA VAL A 5 -1.34 -53.23 52.02
C VAL A 5 -0.75 -52.57 53.28
N SER A 6 0.33 -51.81 53.15
CA SER A 6 0.46 -50.56 53.93
C SER A 6 1.11 -49.47 53.08
N ALA A 7 0.36 -48.39 52.91
CA ALA A 7 0.74 -47.15 52.28
C ALA A 7 1.47 -46.20 53.25
N ASN A 8 2.11 -45.20 52.64
CA ASN A 8 2.50 -43.88 53.17
C ASN A 8 3.81 -43.78 53.96
N LEU A 9 4.79 -43.04 53.42
CA LEU A 9 4.93 -41.61 53.77
C LEU A 9 5.90 -40.86 52.83
N LEU A 10 5.39 -39.76 52.26
CA LEU A 10 6.07 -38.53 51.85
C LEU A 10 7.46 -38.57 51.16
N THR A 11 7.49 -38.16 49.88
CA THR A 11 8.06 -36.85 49.49
C THR A 11 7.62 -36.53 48.06
N VAL A 12 6.58 -35.71 47.97
CA VAL A 12 6.20 -35.01 46.73
C VAL A 12 7.24 -33.91 46.54
N SER A 13 8.35 -34.24 45.91
CA SER A 13 9.25 -33.25 45.33
C SER A 13 8.59 -32.76 44.06
N CYS A 14 7.82 -31.68 44.19
CA CYS A 14 7.31 -30.91 43.07
C CYS A 14 8.49 -30.55 42.15
N LEU A 15 8.61 -31.27 41.04
CA LEU A 15 9.29 -30.80 39.84
C LEU A 15 8.51 -29.59 39.30
N PHE A 16 8.69 -28.44 39.95
CA PHE A 16 8.52 -27.16 39.33
C PHE A 16 9.65 -27.03 38.30
N LEU A 17 9.48 -27.68 37.16
CA LEU A 17 10.11 -27.24 35.92
C LEU A 17 9.59 -25.82 35.71
N SER A 18 10.40 -24.86 36.14
CA SER A 18 10.32 -23.49 35.70
C SER A 18 10.29 -23.55 34.17
N VAL A 19 9.09 -23.38 33.61
CA VAL A 19 8.94 -23.00 32.21
C VAL A 19 9.54 -21.61 32.15
N ALA A 20 10.86 -21.56 31.99
CA ALA A 20 11.57 -20.38 31.59
C ALA A 20 10.88 -19.98 30.29
N CYS A 21 10.07 -18.94 30.38
CA CYS A 21 9.49 -18.29 29.24
C CYS A 21 10.69 -17.79 28.45
N MET A 22 11.19 -18.60 27.50
CA MET A 22 12.17 -18.19 26.51
C MET A 22 11.49 -17.05 25.75
N LYS A 23 11.70 -15.83 26.21
CA LYS A 23 11.48 -14.65 25.39
C LYS A 23 12.38 -14.86 24.19
N SER A 24 11.76 -15.10 23.03
CA SER A 24 12.44 -14.99 21.76
C SER A 24 13.06 -13.59 21.73
N VAL A 25 14.38 -13.53 21.86
CA VAL A 25 15.11 -12.29 21.58
C VAL A 25 15.03 -12.14 20.08
N ASP A 26 14.22 -11.19 19.63
CA ASP A 26 14.14 -10.86 18.21
C ASP A 26 15.40 -10.06 17.88
N PHE A 27 16.29 -10.66 17.09
CA PHE A 27 17.53 -10.04 16.65
C PHE A 27 17.34 -9.26 15.34
N ASP A 28 16.15 -9.27 14.76
CA ASP A 28 15.89 -8.66 13.46
C ASP A 28 15.46 -7.20 13.62
N ASP A 29 16.44 -6.28 13.59
CA ASP A 29 16.18 -4.84 13.57
C ASP A 29 16.02 -4.26 12.16
N ARG A 30 15.94 -5.13 11.13
CA ARG A 30 15.76 -4.70 9.73
C ARG A 30 14.55 -3.83 9.57
N ASP A 31 14.60 -2.90 8.63
CA ASP A 31 13.41 -2.19 8.17
C ASP A 31 12.83 -2.80 6.91
N ASP A 32 11.51 -2.92 6.92
CA ASP A 32 10.69 -3.58 5.92
C ASP A 32 9.94 -2.52 5.12
N PHE A 33 10.34 -2.30 3.87
CA PHE A 33 9.69 -1.32 3.00
C PHE A 33 8.94 -1.99 1.87
N ILE A 34 7.66 -1.66 1.69
CA ILE A 34 6.79 -2.29 0.70
C ILE A 34 6.12 -1.24 -0.18
N ILE A 35 6.18 -1.45 -1.50
CA ILE A 35 5.32 -0.78 -2.49
C ILE A 35 4.52 -1.85 -3.22
N GLY A 36 3.22 -1.66 -3.37
CA GLY A 36 2.39 -2.65 -4.05
C GLY A 36 1.83 -3.68 -3.08
N LYS A 37 1.32 -4.77 -3.64
CA LYS A 37 0.76 -5.87 -2.84
C LYS A 37 1.11 -7.18 -3.50
N ARG A 38 1.81 -8.07 -2.82
CA ARG A 38 2.15 -9.39 -3.34
C ARG A 38 0.96 -10.37 -3.22
N VAL A 39 0.89 -11.33 -4.13
CA VAL A 39 0.07 -12.56 -3.99
C VAL A 39 0.92 -13.78 -4.36
N GLU A 40 0.50 -14.98 -3.95
CA GLU A 40 1.25 -16.23 -4.15
C GLU A 40 1.53 -16.55 -5.62
N SER A 41 0.61 -16.20 -6.53
CA SER A 41 0.77 -16.42 -7.97
C SER A 41 1.74 -15.44 -8.65
N ASP A 42 2.31 -14.47 -7.94
CA ASP A 42 3.24 -13.51 -8.53
C ASP A 42 4.62 -14.13 -8.76
N GLU A 43 5.12 -13.97 -9.97
CA GLU A 43 6.45 -14.42 -10.37
C GLU A 43 7.52 -13.48 -9.83
N GLU A 44 8.66 -14.05 -9.46
CA GLU A 44 9.86 -13.24 -9.19
C GLU A 44 10.37 -12.64 -10.51
N LEU A 45 10.51 -11.31 -10.53
CA LEU A 45 11.12 -10.59 -11.64
C LEU A 45 12.58 -10.26 -11.35
N PHE A 46 12.89 -9.92 -10.10
CA PHE A 46 14.22 -9.56 -9.66
C PHE A 46 14.41 -9.82 -8.17
N TYR A 47 15.63 -10.23 -7.83
CA TYR A 47 16.12 -10.45 -6.48
C TYR A 47 17.62 -10.18 -6.48
N SER A 48 18.09 -9.37 -5.54
CA SER A 48 19.52 -9.15 -5.27
C SER A 48 19.70 -8.49 -3.90
N SER A 49 20.79 -8.85 -3.22
CA SER A 49 21.32 -8.12 -2.06
C SER A 49 22.45 -7.19 -2.50
N PHE A 50 22.66 -6.11 -1.75
CA PHE A 50 23.64 -5.06 -2.03
C PHE A 50 24.31 -4.59 -0.73
N ASP A 51 25.64 -4.57 -0.71
CA ASP A 51 26.43 -3.97 0.36
C ASP A 51 26.42 -2.44 0.22
N LEU A 52 25.86 -1.74 1.21
CA LEU A 52 25.71 -0.28 1.23
C LEU A 52 26.79 0.44 2.06
N THR A 53 27.72 -0.29 2.69
CA THR A 53 28.85 0.28 3.43
C THR A 53 29.90 0.89 2.50
N LYS A 54 30.00 0.39 1.25
CA LYS A 54 30.95 0.86 0.24
C LYS A 54 30.36 1.98 -0.62
N SER A 55 31.21 2.96 -0.97
CA SER A 55 30.86 3.95 -1.99
C SER A 55 30.84 3.30 -3.37
N GLY A 56 29.70 3.38 -4.07
CA GLY A 56 29.46 2.63 -5.30
C GLY A 56 28.60 1.38 -5.08
N CYS A 57 28.07 0.80 -6.15
CA CYS A 57 27.21 -0.36 -6.06
C CYS A 57 27.54 -1.36 -7.17
N GLN A 58 27.57 -2.64 -6.82
CA GLN A 58 27.73 -3.74 -7.77
C GLN A 58 26.50 -4.62 -7.69
N SER A 59 25.81 -4.82 -8.82
CA SER A 59 24.76 -5.81 -8.92
C SER A 59 25.35 -7.12 -9.42
N SER A 60 24.89 -8.24 -8.86
CA SER A 60 25.16 -9.58 -9.39
C SER A 60 24.60 -9.78 -10.81
N LYS A 61 23.66 -8.93 -11.24
CA LYS A 61 23.01 -9.00 -12.56
C LYS A 61 23.46 -7.84 -13.43
N SER A 62 24.19 -8.15 -14.50
CA SER A 62 24.79 -7.17 -15.42
C SER A 62 23.82 -6.19 -16.09
N TYR A 63 22.53 -6.54 -16.19
CA TYR A 63 21.50 -5.68 -16.78
C TYR A 63 20.86 -4.70 -15.79
N VAL A 64 21.22 -4.76 -14.50
CA VAL A 64 20.68 -3.88 -13.46
C VAL A 64 21.77 -2.91 -13.02
N LEU A 65 21.54 -1.62 -13.28
CA LEU A 65 22.42 -0.56 -12.82
C LEU A 65 22.02 -0.14 -11.42
N CYS A 66 23.01 0.13 -10.57
CA CYS A 66 22.77 0.63 -9.23
C CYS A 66 23.79 1.69 -8.82
N THR A 67 23.42 2.53 -7.87
CA THR A 67 24.31 3.54 -7.27
C THR A 67 24.08 3.59 -5.77
N ASN A 68 25.13 3.90 -5.01
CA ASN A 68 25.04 4.08 -3.56
C ASN A 68 25.89 5.28 -3.13
N ASN A 69 25.31 6.14 -2.32
CA ASN A 69 25.99 7.23 -1.62
C ASN A 69 25.43 7.36 -0.20
N LYS A 70 25.83 8.39 0.56
CA LYS A 70 25.42 8.55 1.96
C LYS A 70 23.91 8.63 2.18
N THR A 71 23.17 9.24 1.25
CA THR A 71 21.74 9.57 1.43
C THR A 71 20.82 8.77 0.53
N HIS A 72 21.34 8.15 -0.52
CA HIS A 72 20.55 7.46 -1.53
C HIS A 72 21.22 6.17 -1.97
N PHE A 73 20.42 5.13 -2.08
CA PHE A 73 20.69 3.92 -2.84
C PHE A 73 19.67 3.82 -3.97
N THR A 74 20.11 3.45 -5.17
CA THR A 74 19.23 3.39 -6.34
C THR A 74 19.38 2.10 -7.11
N VAL A 75 18.29 1.52 -7.59
CA VAL A 75 18.28 0.36 -8.50
C VAL A 75 17.46 0.69 -9.74
N ASN A 76 18.07 0.61 -10.91
CA ASN A 76 17.39 0.79 -12.20
C ASN A 76 16.97 -0.57 -12.76
N PHE A 77 15.73 -0.98 -12.45
CA PHE A 77 15.17 -2.25 -12.88
C PHE A 77 14.30 -2.13 -14.13
N LYS A 78 14.45 -3.08 -15.06
CA LYS A 78 13.60 -3.23 -16.25
C LYS A 78 13.41 -4.72 -16.59
N ASP A 79 12.16 -5.18 -16.60
CA ASP A 79 11.82 -6.54 -17.02
C ASP A 79 11.88 -6.67 -18.55
N THR A 80 12.72 -7.57 -19.05
CA THR A 80 12.91 -7.81 -20.48
C THR A 80 11.68 -8.45 -21.15
N LYS A 81 10.89 -9.22 -20.39
CA LYS A 81 9.63 -9.83 -20.83
C LYS A 81 8.43 -8.87 -20.80
N LYS A 82 8.64 -7.63 -20.36
CA LYS A 82 7.62 -6.57 -20.23
C LYS A 82 6.42 -6.98 -19.35
N ARG A 83 6.65 -7.78 -18.31
CA ARG A 83 5.66 -8.12 -17.26
C ARG A 83 5.45 -6.91 -16.34
N CYS A 84 4.26 -6.79 -15.75
CA CYS A 84 3.98 -5.67 -14.85
C CYS A 84 4.47 -5.98 -13.44
N ILE A 85 5.18 -5.01 -12.87
CA ILE A 85 5.57 -5.00 -11.46
C ILE A 85 4.31 -4.92 -10.61
N SER A 86 4.18 -5.85 -9.67
CA SER A 86 3.02 -6.07 -8.82
C SER A 86 3.32 -5.67 -7.37
N SER A 87 4.58 -5.83 -6.95
CA SER A 87 5.12 -5.44 -5.64
C SER A 87 6.62 -5.26 -5.71
N ILE A 88 7.13 -4.41 -4.83
CA ILE A 88 8.55 -4.14 -4.57
C ILE A 88 8.71 -4.19 -3.05
N GLU A 89 9.58 -5.08 -2.58
CA GLU A 89 9.95 -5.20 -1.18
C GLU A 89 11.44 -4.86 -1.07
N LEU A 90 11.80 -4.02 -0.10
CA LEU A 90 13.19 -3.71 0.25
C LEU A 90 13.38 -3.95 1.74
N PHE A 91 14.31 -4.84 2.06
CA PHE A 91 14.81 -5.03 3.42
C PHE A 91 16.17 -4.34 3.54
N SER A 92 16.47 -3.79 4.70
CA SER A 92 17.75 -3.14 4.96
C SER A 92 18.02 -3.14 6.45
N TRP A 93 19.28 -3.11 6.87
CA TRP A 93 19.70 -3.01 8.27
C TRP A 93 20.41 -1.68 8.53
N PRO A 94 20.17 -1.03 9.68
CA PRO A 94 20.90 0.18 10.05
C PRO A 94 22.37 -0.18 10.36
N ASP A 95 23.30 0.69 9.97
CA ASP A 95 24.74 0.54 10.26
C ASP A 95 25.03 1.01 11.69
N ARG A 96 24.65 0.15 12.65
CA ARG A 96 24.85 0.32 14.08
C ARG A 96 24.72 -1.02 14.80
N GLU A 97 25.37 -1.15 15.95
CA GLU A 97 25.20 -2.33 16.79
C GLU A 97 23.75 -2.46 17.29
N PRO A 98 23.14 -3.66 17.20
CA PRO A 98 21.81 -3.91 17.75
C PRO A 98 21.81 -3.70 19.27
N VAL A 99 20.89 -2.88 19.77
CA VAL A 99 20.75 -2.67 21.21
C VAL A 99 19.78 -3.70 21.78
N LEU A 100 20.32 -4.73 22.45
CA LEU A 100 19.54 -5.81 23.04
C LEU A 100 18.50 -5.28 24.05
N GLY A 101 17.25 -5.69 23.86
CA GLY A 101 16.14 -5.34 24.75
C GLY A 101 15.61 -3.91 24.61
N ALA A 102 16.18 -3.10 23.71
CA ALA A 102 15.62 -1.80 23.35
C ALA A 102 14.48 -1.95 22.33
N PRO A 103 13.42 -1.14 22.41
CA PRO A 103 12.42 -1.09 21.36
C PRO A 103 13.06 -0.63 20.05
N LYS A 104 12.69 -1.31 18.95
CA LYS A 104 13.10 -0.93 17.59
C LYS A 104 12.78 0.54 17.35
N ILE A 105 13.78 1.34 17.03
CA ILE A 105 13.61 2.75 16.66
C ILE A 105 13.12 2.76 15.20
N PRO A 106 11.91 3.29 14.91
CA PRO A 106 11.41 3.34 13.54
C PRO A 106 12.34 4.17 12.66
N SER A 107 12.79 3.59 11.55
CA SER A 107 13.53 4.33 10.53
C SER A 107 12.64 5.40 9.90
N LYS A 108 13.25 6.55 9.57
CA LYS A 108 12.60 7.57 8.74
C LYS A 108 12.90 7.36 7.26
N SER A 109 13.73 6.38 6.90
CA SER A 109 14.08 6.09 5.51
C SER A 109 12.83 5.69 4.71
N THR A 110 12.88 5.84 3.40
CA THR A 110 11.72 5.58 2.53
C THR A 110 12.14 5.03 1.18
N ILE A 111 11.23 4.28 0.55
CA ILE A 111 11.40 3.82 -0.84
C ILE A 111 10.34 4.41 -1.76
N PHE A 112 10.71 4.67 -3.01
CA PHE A 112 9.79 5.09 -4.08
C PHE A 112 10.37 4.83 -5.47
N CYS A 113 9.51 4.79 -6.50
CA CYS A 113 9.94 4.62 -7.89
C CYS A 113 10.02 5.96 -8.63
N GLN A 114 11.14 6.68 -8.59
CA GLN A 114 11.29 7.98 -9.26
C GLN A 114 10.78 7.97 -10.71
N ARG A 115 10.97 6.87 -11.44
CA ARG A 115 10.32 6.59 -12.73
C ARG A 115 9.78 5.17 -12.76
N GLY A 116 8.68 4.95 -13.48
CA GLY A 116 8.04 3.64 -13.54
C GLY A 116 7.30 3.31 -12.24
N GLY A 117 7.22 2.03 -11.89
CA GLY A 117 6.58 1.55 -10.65
C GLY A 117 5.50 0.49 -10.87
N ILE A 118 4.57 0.38 -9.92
CA ILE A 118 3.50 -0.62 -9.95
C ILE A 118 2.67 -0.48 -11.23
N GLY A 119 2.43 -1.59 -11.91
CA GLY A 119 1.72 -1.63 -13.20
C GLY A 119 2.60 -1.31 -14.41
N LYS A 120 3.90 -1.01 -14.23
CA LYS A 120 4.89 -0.83 -15.30
C LYS A 120 5.86 -2.01 -15.31
N SER A 121 6.61 -2.16 -16.40
CA SER A 121 7.66 -3.20 -16.50
C SER A 121 9.04 -2.70 -16.11
N TYR A 122 9.13 -1.54 -15.46
CA TYR A 122 10.38 -0.93 -15.03
C TYR A 122 10.13 -0.05 -13.80
N CYS A 123 11.16 0.13 -12.99
CA CYS A 123 11.18 1.07 -11.89
C CYS A 123 12.63 1.55 -11.67
N LEU A 124 12.82 2.86 -11.62
CA LEU A 124 14.00 3.46 -11.00
C LEU A 124 13.70 3.59 -9.51
N LEU A 125 14.06 2.56 -8.75
CA LEU A 125 13.83 2.48 -7.32
C LEU A 125 14.85 3.37 -6.61
N ILE A 126 14.36 4.23 -5.73
CA ILE A 126 15.14 5.07 -4.83
C ILE A 126 14.86 4.61 -3.41
N PHE A 127 15.91 4.28 -2.68
CA PHE A 127 15.92 4.14 -1.24
C PHE A 127 16.60 5.38 -0.64
N LYS A 128 15.81 6.29 -0.07
CA LYS A 128 16.31 7.48 0.62
C LYS A 128 16.66 7.09 2.04
N LYS A 129 17.96 7.11 2.33
CA LYS A 129 18.55 6.80 3.62
C LYS A 129 18.57 8.05 4.49
N ASN A 130 17.84 8.02 5.60
CA ASN A 130 17.88 9.07 6.62
C ASN A 130 18.88 8.77 7.74
N GLU A 131 19.47 7.57 7.70
CA GLU A 131 20.56 7.10 8.54
C GLU A 131 21.46 6.13 7.76
N PRO A 132 22.73 5.93 8.15
CA PRO A 132 23.60 4.92 7.54
C PRO A 132 22.98 3.51 7.56
N ARG A 133 23.21 2.74 6.49
CA ARG A 133 22.66 1.39 6.28
C ARG A 133 23.76 0.44 5.82
N GLU A 134 23.75 -0.78 6.33
CA GLU A 134 24.75 -1.81 6.00
C GLU A 134 24.48 -2.44 4.65
N ASP A 135 23.22 -2.75 4.36
CA ASP A 135 22.82 -3.41 3.13
C ASP A 135 21.44 -2.94 2.62
N ALA A 136 21.09 -3.42 1.42
CA ALA A 136 19.71 -3.49 0.99
C ALA A 136 19.46 -4.77 0.19
N GLU A 137 18.38 -5.48 0.53
CA GLU A 137 17.87 -6.63 -0.19
C GLU A 137 16.62 -6.22 -0.96
N VAL A 138 16.65 -6.32 -2.30
CA VAL A 138 15.58 -5.83 -3.18
C VAL A 138 14.89 -6.99 -3.88
N HIS A 139 13.59 -7.13 -3.66
CA HIS A 139 12.73 -8.13 -4.29
C HIS A 139 11.66 -7.44 -5.12
N ILE A 140 11.59 -7.76 -6.41
CA ILE A 140 10.56 -7.24 -7.31
C ILE A 140 9.80 -8.41 -7.89
N ARG A 141 8.47 -8.39 -7.70
CA ARG A 141 7.56 -9.41 -8.21
C ARG A 141 6.59 -8.82 -9.23
N GLY A 142 6.02 -9.70 -10.04
CA GLY A 142 5.16 -9.30 -11.14
C GLY A 142 4.20 -10.38 -11.58
N MET A 143 3.23 -9.98 -12.39
CA MET A 143 2.24 -10.89 -12.96
C MET A 143 2.68 -11.37 -14.35
N SER A 144 2.52 -12.67 -14.61
CA SER A 144 2.42 -13.19 -15.97
C SER A 144 1.09 -12.72 -16.59
N LYS A 145 1.15 -12.30 -17.85
CA LYS A 145 0.11 -11.52 -18.55
C LYS A 145 -1.29 -12.16 -18.52
N PRO A 146 -2.37 -11.36 -18.71
CA PRO A 146 -2.42 -9.90 -18.81
C PRO A 146 -2.47 -9.20 -17.43
N CYS A 147 -1.89 -8.00 -17.35
CA CYS A 147 -1.84 -7.25 -16.10
C CYS A 147 -3.23 -6.78 -15.68
N SER A 148 -3.71 -7.28 -14.54
CA SER A 148 -4.93 -6.83 -13.87
C SER A 148 -4.75 -6.96 -12.36
N PHE A 149 -4.76 -5.84 -11.64
CA PHE A 149 -4.71 -5.88 -10.18
C PHE A 149 -6.11 -5.79 -9.54
N LYS A 150 -7.14 -5.64 -10.37
CA LYS A 150 -8.53 -5.45 -9.93
C LYS A 150 -8.97 -6.43 -8.84
N LYS A 151 -8.82 -7.74 -9.05
CA LYS A 151 -9.22 -8.76 -8.05
C LYS A 151 -8.46 -8.63 -6.73
N ARG A 152 -7.18 -8.23 -6.77
CA ARG A 152 -6.31 -8.07 -5.60
C ARG A 152 -6.76 -6.94 -4.66
N TYR A 153 -7.37 -5.90 -5.21
CA TYR A 153 -7.76 -4.67 -4.48
C TYR A 153 -9.27 -4.54 -4.26
N ILE A 154 -10.11 -5.26 -5.02
CA ILE A 154 -11.55 -5.29 -4.77
C ILE A 154 -11.89 -6.14 -3.55
N SER A 155 -11.04 -7.11 -3.20
CA SER A 155 -11.28 -8.16 -2.19
C SER A 155 -12.51 -9.01 -2.53
N GLY A 156 -12.75 -10.10 -1.78
CA GLY A 156 -13.94 -10.93 -1.97
C GLY A 156 -15.26 -10.21 -1.67
N ASN A 157 -15.23 -9.08 -0.93
CA ASN A 157 -16.41 -8.29 -0.61
C ASN A 157 -16.14 -6.77 -0.72
N PRO A 158 -16.27 -6.18 -1.92
CA PRO A 158 -15.95 -4.77 -2.13
C PRO A 158 -16.84 -3.77 -1.37
N LYS A 159 -17.98 -4.22 -0.84
CA LYS A 159 -18.86 -3.40 0.00
C LYS A 159 -18.37 -3.30 1.45
N ARG A 160 -17.59 -4.27 1.92
CA ARG A 160 -17.11 -4.31 3.31
C ARG A 160 -15.67 -3.87 3.47
N THR A 161 -14.85 -4.04 2.44
CA THR A 161 -13.42 -3.79 2.53
C THR A 161 -12.88 -2.90 1.42
N ASP A 162 -11.96 -2.05 1.83
CA ASP A 162 -11.26 -1.08 1.01
C ASP A 162 -10.09 -1.75 0.24
N ALA A 163 -9.30 -1.01 -0.56
CA ALA A 163 -8.20 -1.64 -1.31
C ALA A 163 -6.99 -2.04 -0.44
N TYR A 164 -6.87 -1.47 0.76
CA TYR A 164 -5.89 -1.86 1.77
C TYR A 164 -6.28 -3.15 2.51
N GLY A 165 -7.52 -3.63 2.30
CA GLY A 165 -8.09 -4.77 3.02
C GLY A 165 -8.70 -4.40 4.37
N LEU A 166 -8.84 -3.11 4.67
CA LEU A 166 -9.45 -2.63 5.90
C LEU A 166 -10.97 -2.57 5.76
N GLN A 167 -11.68 -2.87 6.85
CA GLN A 167 -13.13 -2.81 6.85
C GLN A 167 -13.61 -1.35 6.88
N TYR A 168 -14.63 -1.03 6.08
CA TYR A 168 -15.35 0.21 6.26
C TYR A 168 -16.08 0.18 7.60
N LYS A 169 -15.85 1.21 8.42
CA LYS A 169 -16.60 1.45 9.64
C LYS A 169 -17.64 2.53 9.36
N PHE A 170 -18.81 2.39 9.96
CA PHE A 170 -19.91 3.32 9.80
C PHE A 170 -20.31 3.85 11.16
N ASP A 171 -20.69 5.12 11.20
CA ASP A 171 -21.33 5.69 12.37
C ASP A 171 -22.65 4.96 12.65
N LYS A 172 -23.05 4.89 13.92
CA LYS A 172 -24.29 4.22 14.31
C LYS A 172 -25.51 5.13 14.19
N GLU A 173 -25.31 6.44 14.25
CA GLU A 173 -26.36 7.45 14.23
C GLU A 173 -26.68 7.87 12.79
N ASP A 174 -25.66 8.20 11.99
CA ASP A 174 -25.84 8.69 10.62
C ASP A 174 -25.63 7.64 9.52
N PHE A 175 -25.05 6.47 9.84
CA PHE A 175 -24.70 5.39 8.92
C PHE A 175 -23.65 5.73 7.84
N TRP A 176 -22.93 6.83 7.99
CA TRP A 176 -21.88 7.23 7.05
C TRP A 176 -20.52 6.67 7.44
N SER A 177 -19.66 6.51 6.44
CA SER A 177 -18.32 5.97 6.64
C SER A 177 -17.49 6.86 7.56
N LEU A 178 -16.86 6.24 8.55
CA LEU A 178 -15.91 6.87 9.45
C LEU A 178 -14.50 6.91 8.83
N PRO A 179 -13.65 7.86 9.24
CA PRO A 179 -12.24 7.87 8.83
C PRO A 179 -11.53 6.56 9.17
N ARG A 180 -10.65 6.11 8.25
CA ARG A 180 -9.86 4.89 8.47
C ARG A 180 -8.92 5.05 9.67
N THR A 181 -8.66 3.99 10.41
CA THR A 181 -7.72 3.96 11.54
C THR A 181 -6.53 3.06 11.22
N GLY A 182 -5.33 3.40 11.70
CA GLY A 182 -4.13 2.59 11.43
C GLY A 182 -3.57 2.70 10.00
N VAL A 183 -3.83 3.83 9.32
CA VAL A 183 -3.30 4.17 7.99
C VAL A 183 -2.76 5.59 8.05
N GLU A 184 -1.64 5.85 7.38
CA GLU A 184 -1.08 7.20 7.27
C GLU A 184 -2.08 8.12 6.55
N LYS A 185 -2.23 9.36 7.04
CA LYS A 185 -3.16 10.35 6.50
C LYS A 185 -2.47 11.67 6.25
N TRP A 186 -2.82 12.32 5.16
CA TRP A 186 -2.45 13.68 4.83
C TRP A 186 -3.71 14.50 4.60
N GLU A 187 -3.79 15.66 5.25
CA GLU A 187 -4.85 16.63 5.01
C GLU A 187 -4.37 17.61 3.93
N ARG A 188 -5.15 17.70 2.84
CA ARG A 188 -4.96 18.76 1.84
C ARG A 188 -5.91 19.91 2.16
N THR A 189 -5.65 21.09 1.60
CA THR A 189 -6.49 22.29 1.75
C THR A 189 -7.99 21.96 1.68
N GLY A 190 -8.76 22.39 2.69
CA GLY A 190 -10.18 22.03 2.85
C GLY A 190 -10.38 20.76 3.69
N ASN A 191 -11.37 19.95 3.34
CA ASN A 191 -11.76 18.72 4.04
C ASN A 191 -11.30 17.43 3.33
N GLU A 192 -10.32 17.52 2.42
CA GLU A 192 -9.84 16.35 1.68
C GLU A 192 -8.78 15.59 2.49
N ILE A 193 -9.08 14.31 2.77
CA ILE A 193 -8.18 13.40 3.48
C ILE A 193 -7.63 12.39 2.49
N ILE A 194 -6.31 12.33 2.40
CA ILE A 194 -5.57 11.38 1.56
C ILE A 194 -4.97 10.31 2.45
N TYR A 195 -5.28 9.04 2.17
CA TYR A 195 -4.72 7.90 2.89
C TYR A 195 -3.55 7.30 2.12
N ARG A 196 -2.56 6.75 2.83
CA ARG A 196 -1.41 6.06 2.24
C ARG A 196 -1.08 4.78 3.00
N LYS A 197 -0.87 3.70 2.25
CA LYS A 197 -0.32 2.43 2.75
C LYS A 197 0.37 1.68 1.62
N ASP A 198 1.57 1.14 1.86
CA ASP A 198 2.35 0.35 0.90
C ASP A 198 2.49 1.05 -0.48
N GLY A 199 2.66 2.36 -0.42
CA GLY A 199 2.69 3.27 -1.56
C GLY A 199 1.39 3.45 -2.35
N LEU A 200 0.31 2.76 -2.00
CA LEU A 200 -1.01 2.99 -2.59
C LEU A 200 -1.66 4.20 -1.89
N LEU A 201 -2.01 5.20 -2.69
CA LEU A 201 -2.74 6.38 -2.23
C LEU A 201 -4.24 6.19 -2.41
N ASN A 202 -5.03 6.82 -1.55
CA ASN A 202 -6.48 6.79 -1.61
C ASN A 202 -7.10 8.14 -1.26
N THR A 203 -8.15 8.50 -2.00
CA THR A 203 -9.07 9.59 -1.69
C THR A 203 -10.50 9.14 -1.95
N GLN A 204 -11.44 9.75 -1.25
CA GLN A 204 -12.86 9.51 -1.37
C GLN A 204 -13.55 10.73 -1.95
N ILE A 205 -14.35 10.52 -2.99
CA ILE A 205 -15.22 11.56 -3.51
C ILE A 205 -16.59 11.30 -2.87
N THR A 206 -16.96 12.17 -1.92
CA THR A 206 -18.09 12.08 -0.97
C THR A 206 -17.95 10.98 0.09
N TYR A 207 -18.88 10.94 1.05
CA TYR A 207 -18.94 9.92 2.10
C TYR A 207 -19.73 8.69 1.64
N LEU A 208 -19.22 7.49 1.94
CA LEU A 208 -19.91 6.23 1.67
C LEU A 208 -21.03 6.02 2.70
N ASP A 209 -22.24 5.76 2.24
CA ASP A 209 -23.38 5.40 3.08
C ASP A 209 -23.56 3.87 3.15
N LYS A 210 -24.04 3.36 4.28
CA LYS A 210 -24.24 1.91 4.48
C LYS A 210 -25.23 1.29 3.47
N SER A 211 -26.19 2.06 2.98
CA SER A 211 -27.19 1.64 1.98
C SER A 211 -26.63 1.60 0.55
N ASP A 212 -25.50 2.26 0.28
CA ASP A 212 -24.89 2.29 -1.05
C ASP A 212 -24.58 0.88 -1.56
N LYS A 213 -24.73 0.72 -2.88
CA LYS A 213 -24.49 -0.55 -3.57
C LYS A 213 -23.23 -0.45 -4.40
N PHE A 214 -22.35 -1.44 -4.27
CA PHE A 214 -21.21 -1.57 -5.15
C PHE A 214 -21.70 -1.87 -6.57
N SER A 215 -21.33 -1.02 -7.53
CA SER A 215 -21.86 -1.09 -8.89
C SER A 215 -20.80 -1.51 -9.88
N SER A 216 -19.60 -0.92 -9.77
CA SER A 216 -18.48 -1.36 -10.61
C SER A 216 -17.14 -0.96 -10.01
N ALA A 217 -16.08 -1.52 -10.57
CA ALA A 217 -14.73 -1.02 -10.37
C ALA A 217 -14.00 -0.96 -11.71
N LYS A 218 -13.29 0.13 -11.94
CA LYS A 218 -12.48 0.33 -13.15
C LYS A 218 -11.03 0.46 -12.75
N GLU A 219 -10.18 -0.28 -13.44
CA GLU A 219 -8.73 -0.11 -13.33
C GLU A 219 -8.18 0.48 -14.61
N LEU A 220 -7.10 1.25 -14.48
CA LEU A 220 -6.39 1.85 -15.59
C LEU A 220 -4.89 1.77 -15.35
N PHE A 221 -4.17 1.22 -16.31
CA PHE A 221 -2.72 1.32 -16.41
C PHE A 221 -2.40 2.53 -17.29
N VAL A 222 -2.00 3.63 -16.68
CA VAL A 222 -1.75 4.88 -17.39
C VAL A 222 -0.57 4.66 -18.33
N ARG A 223 -0.72 4.96 -19.63
CA ARG A 223 0.37 4.80 -20.62
C ARG A 223 1.29 6.01 -20.59
N GLY A 224 2.59 5.78 -20.79
CA GLY A 224 3.59 6.84 -20.80
C GLY A 224 3.69 7.58 -19.46
N GLU A 225 3.96 8.88 -19.54
CA GLU A 225 4.02 9.84 -18.42
C GLU A 225 2.82 10.79 -18.44
N ASN A 226 1.64 10.31 -18.89
CA ASN A 226 0.43 11.12 -18.96
C ASN A 226 0.01 11.62 -17.57
N LYS A 227 -0.09 12.94 -17.47
CA LYS A 227 -0.42 13.67 -16.24
C LYS A 227 -1.91 13.98 -16.11
N LYS A 228 -2.65 13.90 -17.21
CA LYS A 228 -4.09 14.12 -17.23
C LYS A 228 -4.80 13.02 -17.99
N PHE A 229 -5.83 12.43 -17.38
CA PHE A 229 -6.64 11.38 -18.01
C PHE A 229 -8.02 11.26 -17.34
N ILE A 230 -8.91 10.50 -17.98
CA ILE A 230 -10.32 10.40 -17.61
C ILE A 230 -10.74 8.93 -17.54
N ILE A 231 -11.43 8.55 -16.47
CA ILE A 231 -12.14 7.27 -16.34
C ILE A 231 -13.63 7.53 -16.51
N ARG A 232 -14.23 7.00 -17.59
CA ARG A 232 -15.66 7.20 -17.92
C ARG A 232 -16.52 6.06 -17.39
N TYR A 233 -17.76 6.34 -16.99
CA TYR A 233 -18.76 5.38 -16.55
C TYR A 233 -20.03 5.47 -17.42
N PRO A 234 -19.99 4.98 -18.67
CA PRO A 234 -21.09 5.16 -19.62
C PRO A 234 -22.42 4.51 -19.20
N ASN A 235 -22.36 3.48 -18.36
CA ASN A 235 -23.51 2.66 -17.99
C ASN A 235 -23.95 2.85 -16.53
N LEU A 236 -23.29 3.75 -15.78
CA LEU A 236 -23.73 4.08 -14.44
C LEU A 236 -24.45 5.41 -14.50
N LYS A 237 -25.65 5.43 -13.92
CA LYS A 237 -26.33 6.64 -13.50
C LYS A 237 -26.25 6.68 -11.97
N ASP A 238 -26.35 7.88 -11.38
CA ASP A 238 -26.53 8.05 -9.94
C ASP A 238 -25.37 7.48 -9.10
N ILE A 239 -24.13 7.85 -9.47
CA ILE A 239 -22.94 7.50 -8.68
C ILE A 239 -22.98 8.33 -7.39
N SER A 240 -23.17 7.66 -6.26
CA SER A 240 -23.29 8.30 -4.95
C SER A 240 -21.96 8.42 -4.20
N PHE A 241 -21.00 7.54 -4.51
CA PHE A 241 -19.69 7.50 -3.86
C PHE A 241 -18.62 6.89 -4.78
N LEU A 242 -17.41 7.46 -4.72
CA LEU A 242 -16.23 6.93 -5.40
C LEU A 242 -15.06 6.78 -4.44
N ASP A 243 -14.51 5.57 -4.41
CA ASP A 243 -13.29 5.27 -3.67
C ASP A 243 -12.14 5.12 -4.67
N VAL A 244 -11.25 6.10 -4.66
CA VAL A 244 -10.23 6.27 -5.70
C VAL A 244 -8.88 5.88 -5.14
N TYR A 245 -8.20 4.95 -5.81
CA TYR A 245 -6.89 4.44 -5.42
C TYR A 245 -5.90 4.59 -6.56
N TRP A 246 -4.66 4.98 -6.26
CA TRP A 246 -3.62 5.09 -7.29
C TRP A 246 -2.21 4.86 -6.75
N TYR A 247 -1.33 4.45 -7.67
CA TYR A 247 0.11 4.54 -7.51
C TYR A 247 0.63 5.65 -8.41
N GLN A 248 1.54 6.46 -7.88
CA GLN A 248 2.31 7.43 -8.64
C GLN A 248 3.79 7.08 -8.59
N SER A 249 4.54 7.50 -9.61
CA SER A 249 5.97 7.21 -9.71
C SER A 249 6.72 7.79 -8.51
N SER A 250 6.74 9.12 -8.36
CA SER A 250 7.38 9.74 -7.21
C SER A 250 6.52 9.60 -5.95
N GLN A 251 7.12 9.11 -4.86
CA GLN A 251 6.52 9.15 -3.53
C GLN A 251 7.47 9.76 -2.52
N SER A 252 7.98 10.94 -2.88
CA SER A 252 8.69 11.79 -1.92
C SER A 252 7.86 11.99 -0.65
N GLU A 253 8.51 12.41 0.43
CA GLU A 253 7.87 12.69 1.73
C GLU A 253 6.71 13.70 1.65
N LYS A 254 6.69 14.56 0.61
CA LYS A 254 5.58 15.46 0.28
C LYS A 254 5.27 15.40 -1.22
N PRO A 255 4.58 14.34 -1.69
CA PRO A 255 4.32 14.18 -3.11
C PRO A 255 3.33 15.24 -3.62
N LYS A 256 3.47 15.65 -4.88
CA LYS A 256 2.46 16.50 -5.53
C LYS A 256 1.27 15.66 -5.94
N LEU A 257 0.29 15.63 -5.04
CA LEU A 257 -0.94 14.86 -5.20
C LEU A 257 -1.80 15.37 -6.37
N PRO A 258 -2.45 14.49 -7.13
CA PRO A 258 -3.33 14.89 -8.22
C PRO A 258 -4.59 15.60 -7.69
N TYR A 259 -5.11 16.53 -8.49
CA TYR A 259 -6.49 16.98 -8.34
C TYR A 259 -7.41 15.96 -9.01
N ILE A 260 -8.22 15.28 -8.21
CA ILE A 260 -9.15 14.25 -8.67
C ILE A 260 -10.56 14.74 -8.40
N TYR A 261 -11.38 14.79 -9.44
CA TYR A 261 -12.76 15.26 -9.30
C TYR A 261 -13.71 14.44 -10.17
N TYR A 262 -14.91 14.26 -9.66
CA TYR A 262 -16.01 13.68 -10.39
C TYR A 262 -16.69 14.77 -11.23
N LYS A 263 -17.00 14.44 -12.48
CA LYS A 263 -17.68 15.33 -13.41
C LYS A 263 -18.78 14.53 -14.09
N ASP A 264 -19.99 15.06 -14.07
CA ASP A 264 -21.13 14.36 -14.69
C ASP A 264 -21.01 14.29 -16.22
N GLN A 265 -20.17 15.13 -16.82
CA GLN A 265 -20.10 15.33 -18.26
C GLN A 265 -18.66 15.47 -18.78
N CYS A 266 -18.11 14.40 -19.37
CA CYS A 266 -16.77 14.41 -19.99
C CYS A 266 -16.72 14.34 -21.53
N THR A 267 -17.87 14.28 -22.23
CA THR A 267 -17.98 14.14 -23.69
C THR A 267 -19.33 14.67 -24.20
N PRO A 268 -19.52 14.87 -25.53
CA PRO A 268 -20.80 15.30 -26.11
C PRO A 268 -22.02 14.44 -25.73
N ASP A 269 -21.84 13.13 -25.49
CA ASP A 269 -22.92 12.24 -25.01
C ASP A 269 -23.17 12.30 -23.48
N LEU A 270 -22.65 13.28 -22.75
CA LEU A 270 -22.89 13.55 -21.31
C LEU A 270 -22.78 12.32 -20.38
N LYS A 271 -21.63 11.63 -20.42
CA LYS A 271 -21.37 10.45 -19.58
C LYS A 271 -20.60 10.81 -18.30
N PRO A 272 -21.01 10.29 -17.12
CA PRO A 272 -20.28 10.41 -15.86
C PRO A 272 -18.81 9.99 -15.96
N CYS A 273 -17.93 10.70 -15.26
CA CYS A 273 -16.51 10.44 -15.30
C CYS A 273 -15.75 10.94 -14.07
N VAL A 274 -14.57 10.38 -13.88
CA VAL A 274 -13.58 10.87 -12.92
C VAL A 274 -12.39 11.39 -13.71
N VAL A 275 -12.02 12.64 -13.44
CA VAL A 275 -10.87 13.31 -14.06
C VAL A 275 -9.70 13.31 -13.09
N PHE A 276 -8.53 12.94 -13.59
CA PHE A 276 -7.26 13.01 -12.87
C PHE A 276 -6.43 14.12 -13.51
N ASP A 277 -5.99 15.10 -12.71
CA ASP A 277 -5.09 16.18 -13.12
C ASP A 277 -3.87 16.20 -12.18
N ALA A 278 -2.78 15.59 -12.61
CA ALA A 278 -1.62 15.30 -11.79
C ALA A 278 -0.39 16.11 -12.22
N VAL A 279 0.47 16.49 -11.28
CA VAL A 279 1.79 17.05 -11.62
C VAL A 279 2.82 15.92 -11.82
N GLU A 280 2.65 14.83 -11.09
CA GLU A 280 3.50 13.64 -11.13
C GLU A 280 2.83 12.51 -11.93
N PRO A 281 3.60 11.69 -12.68
CA PRO A 281 3.03 10.56 -13.41
C PRO A 281 2.37 9.54 -12.48
N ILE A 282 1.11 9.20 -12.79
CA ILE A 282 0.39 8.07 -12.19
C ILE A 282 0.70 6.82 -13.01
N THR A 283 0.90 5.68 -12.35
CA THR A 283 1.21 4.41 -13.04
C THR A 283 0.01 3.48 -13.11
N TYR A 284 -0.81 3.47 -12.07
CA TYR A 284 -1.97 2.61 -11.94
C TYR A 284 -3.06 3.34 -11.16
N VAL A 285 -4.32 3.12 -11.58
CA VAL A 285 -5.51 3.61 -10.88
C VAL A 285 -6.51 2.47 -10.74
N LEU A 286 -7.20 2.45 -9.61
CA LEU A 286 -8.42 1.69 -9.38
C LEU A 286 -9.48 2.61 -8.78
N VAL A 287 -10.67 2.65 -9.37
CA VAL A 287 -11.80 3.39 -8.82
C VAL A 287 -12.96 2.44 -8.59
N LYS A 288 -13.40 2.32 -7.33
CA LYS A 288 -14.66 1.64 -6.97
C LYS A 288 -15.78 2.66 -7.03
N ALA A 289 -16.83 2.34 -7.79
CA ALA A 289 -18.01 3.18 -7.94
C ALA A 289 -19.21 2.51 -7.27
N PHE A 290 -19.89 3.30 -6.45
CA PHE A 290 -21.09 2.91 -5.74
C PHE A 290 -22.24 3.78 -6.21
N THR A 291 -23.43 3.19 -6.28
CA THR A 291 -24.65 3.91 -6.69
C THR A 291 -25.72 3.76 -5.63
N ASN A 292 -26.59 4.75 -5.58
CA ASN A 292 -27.76 4.74 -4.74
C ASN A 292 -28.91 5.44 -5.47
N LYS A 293 -30.04 4.76 -5.62
CA LYS A 293 -31.18 5.30 -6.37
C LYS A 293 -31.87 6.44 -5.62
N ASP A 294 -31.74 6.45 -4.30
CA ASP A 294 -32.40 7.43 -3.44
C ASP A 294 -31.55 8.70 -3.29
N HIS A 295 -30.37 8.75 -3.92
CA HIS A 295 -29.42 9.86 -3.79
C HIS A 295 -28.64 10.11 -5.08
N THR A 296 -28.91 11.26 -5.70
CA THR A 296 -28.23 11.71 -6.94
C THR A 296 -27.26 12.86 -6.73
N GLU A 297 -27.15 13.41 -5.52
CA GLU A 297 -26.34 14.60 -5.22
C GLU A 297 -25.08 14.29 -4.37
N PRO A 298 -24.02 15.14 -4.46
CA PRO A 298 -22.82 14.97 -3.66
C PRO A 298 -23.11 15.03 -2.15
N ARG A 299 -22.81 13.93 -1.43
CA ARG A 299 -22.99 13.87 0.02
C ARG A 299 -21.80 14.50 0.75
N LEU A 300 -22.05 15.59 1.46
CA LEU A 300 -21.13 16.19 2.43
C LEU A 300 -21.76 16.15 3.81
N ARG A 301 -20.97 15.87 4.85
CA ARG A 301 -21.51 15.94 6.23
C ARG A 301 -21.85 17.38 6.52
N ALA A 302 -22.90 17.62 7.30
CA ALA A 302 -23.24 18.98 7.72
C ALA A 302 -22.05 19.68 8.42
N ALA A 303 -21.23 18.93 9.17
CA ALA A 303 -20.00 19.42 9.79
C ALA A 303 -18.93 19.90 8.79
N ASP A 304 -18.98 19.43 7.54
CA ASP A 304 -18.04 19.79 6.47
C ASP A 304 -18.59 20.90 5.56
N LEU A 305 -19.86 21.26 5.73
CA LEU A 305 -20.47 22.41 5.08
C LEU A 305 -20.14 23.66 5.92
N GLY A 306 -19.09 24.40 5.54
CA GLY A 306 -18.81 25.71 6.15
C GLY A 306 -17.37 26.02 6.57
N ARG A 307 -16.37 25.28 6.10
CA ARG A 307 -14.95 25.68 6.21
C ARG A 307 -14.32 25.77 4.82
N GLY A 308 -14.68 26.83 4.12
CA GLY A 308 -13.98 27.33 2.94
C GLY A 308 -12.95 28.37 3.37
#